data_AF-A0A367B4U7-F1
#
_entry.id   AF-A0A367B4U7-F1
#
_cell.length_a   1.000
_cell.length_b   1.000
_cell.length_c   1.000
_cell.angle_alpha   90.00
_cell.angle_beta   90.00
_cell.angle_gamma   90.00
#
_symmetry.space_group_name_H-M   'P 1'
#
loop_
_entity.id
_entity.type
_entity.pdbx_description
1 polymer ?
#
loop_
_entity_poly.entity_id
_entity_poly.type
_entity_poly.pdbx_seq_one_letter_code
_entity_poly.pdbx_strand_id
1 'polypeptide(L)'
;MTYPDHIVPWWQAEPTRLERDRREIEEAFPDLALTLEGEGYWSGRLPMWPFDRPAPSRLGDLLDGKGLELRLVYGAAYPIVSPSIVPLDPEPLFDELTQTRWHVLGNGALCLFQTQADWDPASSVVDLLGRAAGWRVEYALLKSGVRTDMTLAGIAHDDSLDGLIEEAADRLTAAQAHPGDGGEEASERTGPSPAGAEGAAR
;
A
#
# COMPACT_ATOMS: atom_id res chain seq x y z
N MET A 1 -44.57 -2.60 15.98
CA MET A 1 -44.28 -3.12 14.64
C MET A 1 -42.78 -3.06 14.47
N THR A 2 -42.08 -4.06 14.99
CA THR A 2 -40.63 -4.20 14.85
C THR A 2 -40.40 -4.86 13.49
N TYR A 3 -39.98 -4.08 12.50
CA TYR A 3 -39.36 -4.67 11.32
C TYR A 3 -38.07 -5.33 11.82
N PRO A 4 -37.84 -6.63 11.56
CA PRO A 4 -36.49 -7.14 11.71
C PRO A 4 -35.65 -6.41 10.65
N ASP A 5 -34.73 -5.55 11.12
CA ASP A 5 -33.72 -4.88 10.30
C ASP A 5 -32.76 -5.95 9.76
N HIS A 6 -33.24 -6.72 8.78
CA HIS A 6 -32.39 -7.55 7.96
C HIS A 6 -31.64 -6.61 7.02
N ILE A 7 -30.45 -6.18 7.44
CA ILE A 7 -29.49 -5.54 6.55
C ILE A 7 -29.19 -6.54 5.44
N VAL A 8 -29.65 -6.23 4.22
CA VAL A 8 -29.35 -7.02 3.03
C VAL A 8 -27.94 -6.63 2.58
N PRO A 9 -26.95 -7.55 2.59
CA PRO A 9 -25.62 -7.23 2.11
C PRO A 9 -25.64 -6.99 0.60
N TRP A 10 -24.72 -6.17 0.10
CA TRP A 10 -24.71 -5.74 -1.32
C TRP A 10 -24.73 -6.92 -2.28
N TRP A 11 -24.03 -8.02 -1.96
CA TRP A 11 -23.91 -9.17 -2.86
C TRP A 11 -25.21 -9.98 -2.99
N GLN A 12 -26.16 -9.81 -2.05
CA GLN A 12 -27.52 -10.33 -2.20
C GLN A 12 -28.39 -9.40 -3.05
N ALA A 13 -28.18 -8.08 -2.94
CA ALA A 13 -28.89 -7.08 -3.72
C ALA A 13 -28.42 -7.07 -5.19
N GLU A 14 -27.12 -7.31 -5.42
CA GLU A 14 -26.45 -7.20 -6.71
C GLU A 14 -25.70 -8.52 -7.09
N PRO A 15 -26.40 -9.67 -7.18
CA PRO A 15 -25.76 -10.96 -7.40
C PRO A 15 -25.03 -11.06 -8.75
N THR A 16 -25.53 -10.37 -9.77
CA THR A 16 -24.86 -10.31 -11.08
C THR A 16 -23.52 -9.57 -11.01
N ARG A 17 -23.42 -8.54 -10.16
CA ARG A 17 -22.16 -7.83 -9.93
C ARG A 17 -21.16 -8.73 -9.21
N LEU A 18 -21.60 -9.46 -8.18
CA LEU A 18 -20.74 -10.42 -7.48
C LEU A 18 -20.18 -11.48 -8.45
N GLU A 19 -21.03 -12.06 -9.29
CA GLU A 19 -20.60 -13.08 -10.25
C GLU A 19 -19.55 -12.55 -11.24
N ARG A 20 -19.76 -11.32 -11.73
CA ARG A 20 -18.81 -10.64 -12.61
C ARG A 20 -17.47 -10.44 -11.92
N ASP A 21 -17.46 -9.84 -10.73
CA ASP A 21 -16.25 -9.58 -9.96
C ASP A 21 -15.49 -10.89 -9.68
N ARG A 22 -16.20 -11.95 -9.28
CA ARG A 22 -15.62 -13.26 -9.03
C ARG A 22 -14.90 -13.80 -10.27
N ARG A 23 -15.59 -13.82 -11.41
CA ARG A 23 -14.98 -14.30 -12.67
C ARG A 23 -13.74 -13.50 -13.04
N GLU A 24 -13.83 -12.17 -13.01
CA GLU A 24 -12.73 -11.29 -13.40
C GLU A 24 -11.52 -11.42 -12.45
N ILE A 25 -11.76 -11.49 -11.14
CA ILE A 25 -10.69 -11.63 -10.14
C ILE A 25 -10.07 -13.02 -10.17
N GLU A 26 -10.86 -14.10 -10.27
CA GLU A 26 -10.31 -15.46 -10.36
C GLU A 26 -9.49 -15.69 -11.64
N GLU A 27 -9.86 -15.03 -12.74
CA GLU A 27 -9.11 -15.07 -14.00
C GLU A 27 -7.78 -14.30 -13.91
N ALA A 28 -7.80 -13.09 -13.34
CA ALA A 28 -6.61 -12.22 -13.28
C ALA A 28 -5.67 -12.51 -12.09
N PHE A 29 -6.23 -12.91 -10.95
CA PHE A 29 -5.54 -13.06 -9.67
C PHE A 29 -6.03 -14.31 -8.91
N PRO A 30 -5.70 -15.52 -9.40
CA PRO A 30 -6.22 -16.78 -8.86
C PRO A 30 -5.85 -17.07 -7.39
N ASP A 31 -4.84 -16.37 -6.86
CA ASP A 31 -4.39 -16.51 -5.48
C ASP A 31 -5.21 -15.66 -4.48
N LEU A 32 -6.17 -14.85 -4.95
CA LEU A 32 -7.08 -14.12 -4.07
C LEU A 32 -8.27 -14.99 -3.67
N ALA A 33 -8.59 -15.00 -2.38
CA ALA A 33 -9.71 -15.73 -1.81
C ALA A 33 -10.86 -14.78 -1.44
N LEU A 34 -12.06 -15.10 -1.92
CA LEU A 34 -13.31 -14.40 -1.56
C LEU A 34 -13.86 -14.91 -0.22
N THR A 35 -14.26 -13.98 0.64
CA THR A 35 -15.06 -14.24 1.85
C THR A 35 -16.34 -13.42 1.78
N LEU A 36 -17.50 -14.04 2.05
CA LEU A 36 -18.82 -13.39 2.02
C LEU A 36 -19.40 -13.12 3.42
N GLU A 37 -18.55 -12.99 4.43
CA GLU A 37 -18.93 -12.58 5.77
C GLU A 37 -19.04 -11.05 5.85
N GLY A 38 -20.10 -10.55 6.52
CA GLY A 38 -20.36 -9.11 6.62
C GLY A 38 -20.61 -8.48 5.24
N GLU A 39 -19.83 -7.46 4.91
CA GLU A 39 -19.89 -6.78 3.61
C GLU A 39 -19.13 -7.56 2.51
N GLY A 40 -18.40 -8.62 2.86
CA GLY A 40 -17.60 -9.39 1.92
C GLY A 40 -16.28 -8.73 1.54
N TYR A 41 -15.26 -9.54 1.26
CA TYR A 41 -13.93 -9.05 0.89
C TYR A 41 -13.14 -10.12 0.12
N TRP A 42 -12.11 -9.68 -0.60
CA TRP A 42 -11.05 -10.55 -1.11
C TRP A 42 -9.77 -10.35 -0.31
N SER A 43 -8.98 -11.41 -0.14
CA SER A 43 -7.67 -11.33 0.49
C SER A 43 -6.68 -12.28 -0.17
N GLY A 44 -5.42 -11.89 -0.21
CA GLY A 44 -4.33 -12.70 -0.76
C GLY A 44 -3.18 -11.82 -1.22
N ARG A 45 -2.28 -12.41 -2.02
CA ARG A 45 -1.10 -11.71 -2.54
C ARG A 45 -1.23 -11.48 -4.04
N LEU A 46 -1.13 -10.23 -4.45
CA LEU A 46 -0.98 -9.86 -5.85
C LEU A 46 0.42 -10.24 -6.35
N PRO A 47 0.60 -10.52 -7.66
CA PRO A 47 1.92 -10.67 -8.24
C PRO A 47 2.72 -9.36 -8.16
N MET A 48 4.05 -9.45 -8.23
CA MET A 48 4.92 -8.27 -8.29
C MET A 48 4.65 -7.38 -9.50
N TRP A 49 4.16 -7.97 -10.60
CA TRP A 49 4.05 -7.31 -11.89
C TRP A 49 2.89 -7.86 -12.74
N PRO A 50 1.65 -7.37 -12.55
CA PRO A 50 0.48 -7.81 -13.32
C PRO A 50 0.26 -7.03 -14.63
N PHE A 51 1.24 -6.29 -15.12
CA PHE A 51 1.06 -5.39 -16.27
C PHE A 51 1.34 -6.10 -17.61
N ASP A 52 0.69 -5.62 -18.67
CA ASP A 52 0.86 -6.11 -20.05
C ASP A 52 2.18 -5.65 -20.71
N ARG A 53 3.24 -5.52 -19.92
CA ARG A 53 4.59 -5.16 -20.38
C ARG A 53 5.65 -5.95 -19.62
N PRO A 54 6.84 -6.17 -20.21
CA PRO A 54 7.93 -6.87 -19.54
C PRO A 54 8.26 -6.25 -18.17
N ALA A 55 8.50 -7.09 -17.17
CA ALA A 55 8.98 -6.65 -15.87
C ALA A 55 10.44 -6.17 -15.95
N PRO A 56 10.80 -5.09 -15.25
CA PRO A 56 12.20 -4.66 -15.12
C PRO A 56 13.06 -5.75 -14.45
N SER A 57 14.30 -5.89 -14.91
CA SER A 57 15.18 -7.02 -14.57
C SER A 57 15.46 -7.16 -13.06
N ARG A 58 15.54 -6.04 -12.34
CA ARG A 58 15.87 -5.95 -10.90
C ARG A 58 14.64 -5.83 -9.99
N LEU A 59 13.42 -6.02 -10.52
CA LEU A 59 12.19 -5.90 -9.73
C LEU A 59 12.15 -6.88 -8.55
N GLY A 60 12.61 -8.12 -8.77
CA GLY A 60 12.67 -9.13 -7.72
C GLY A 60 13.56 -8.70 -6.55
N ASP A 61 14.69 -8.06 -6.83
CA ASP A 61 15.62 -7.57 -5.81
C ASP A 61 15.02 -6.40 -5.02
N LEU A 62 14.32 -5.49 -5.70
CA LEU A 62 13.63 -4.36 -5.06
C LEU A 62 12.50 -4.81 -4.12
N LEU A 63 11.77 -5.87 -4.49
CA LEU A 63 10.58 -6.32 -3.77
C LEU A 63 10.80 -7.56 -2.90
N ASP A 64 12.05 -8.04 -2.78
CA ASP A 64 12.37 -9.30 -2.08
C ASP A 64 11.56 -10.49 -2.63
N GLY A 65 11.36 -10.52 -3.95
CA GLY A 65 10.60 -11.56 -4.64
C GLY A 65 9.10 -11.60 -4.32
N LYS A 66 8.56 -10.61 -3.60
CA LYS A 66 7.18 -10.61 -3.09
C LYS A 66 6.35 -9.47 -3.66
N GLY A 67 5.16 -9.81 -4.15
CA GLY A 67 4.14 -8.81 -4.48
C GLY A 67 3.40 -8.29 -3.24
N LEU A 68 2.26 -7.64 -3.45
CA LEU A 68 1.48 -6.99 -2.40
C LEU A 68 0.51 -7.97 -1.73
N GLU A 69 0.64 -8.19 -0.41
CA GLU A 69 -0.45 -8.80 0.35
C GLU A 69 -1.48 -7.73 0.70
N LEU A 70 -2.76 -8.01 0.48
CA LEU A 70 -3.83 -7.03 0.66
C LEU A 70 -5.16 -7.64 1.09
N ARG A 71 -6.08 -6.75 1.45
CA ARG A 71 -7.51 -6.99 1.51
C ARG A 71 -8.27 -5.97 0.66
N LEU A 72 -9.12 -6.45 -0.25
CA LEU A 72 -10.09 -5.66 -0.99
C LEU A 72 -11.43 -5.77 -0.29
N VAL A 73 -11.90 -4.69 0.33
CA VAL A 73 -13.12 -4.63 1.14
C VAL A 73 -14.23 -3.94 0.36
N TYR A 74 -15.36 -4.63 0.20
CA TYR A 74 -16.56 -4.00 -0.33
C TYR A 74 -17.30 -3.29 0.80
N GLY A 75 -17.77 -2.06 0.57
CA GLY A 75 -18.67 -1.38 1.49
C GLY A 75 -20.13 -1.66 1.17
N ALA A 76 -21.04 -1.38 2.11
CA ALA A 76 -22.48 -1.56 1.93
C ALA A 76 -23.07 -0.85 0.69
N ALA A 77 -22.43 0.21 0.19
CA ALA A 77 -22.86 0.98 -0.98
C ALA A 77 -22.25 0.50 -2.31
N TYR A 78 -21.47 -0.58 -2.32
CA TYR A 78 -20.95 -1.16 -3.56
C TYR A 78 -22.10 -1.71 -4.44
N PRO A 79 -22.09 -1.51 -5.77
CA PRO A 79 -21.03 -0.94 -6.61
C PRO A 79 -21.12 0.58 -6.85
N ILE A 80 -22.05 1.30 -6.21
CA ILE A 80 -22.16 2.76 -6.38
C ILE A 80 -20.93 3.48 -5.82
N VAL A 81 -20.39 2.98 -4.71
CA VAL A 81 -19.12 3.44 -4.13
C VAL A 81 -18.05 2.40 -4.38
N SER A 82 -16.84 2.84 -4.75
CA SER A 82 -15.70 1.94 -4.98
C SER A 82 -15.36 1.11 -3.73
N PRO A 83 -14.87 -0.12 -3.90
CA PRO A 83 -14.31 -0.87 -2.78
C PRO A 83 -13.01 -0.21 -2.29
N SER A 84 -12.60 -0.54 -1.07
CA SER A 84 -11.32 -0.08 -0.50
C SER A 84 -10.27 -1.18 -0.58
N ILE A 85 -9.02 -0.83 -0.89
CA ILE A 85 -7.89 -1.76 -0.83
C ILE A 85 -7.02 -1.40 0.36
N VAL A 86 -6.81 -2.34 1.27
CA VAL A 86 -5.96 -2.20 2.45
C VAL A 86 -4.71 -3.07 2.25
N PRO A 87 -3.51 -2.48 2.18
CA PRO A 87 -2.26 -3.25 2.13
C PRO A 87 -1.99 -3.89 3.49
N LEU A 88 -1.55 -5.15 3.49
CA LEU A 88 -1.21 -5.93 4.69
C LEU A 88 0.30 -6.21 4.78
N ASP A 89 0.96 -6.40 3.63
CA ASP A 89 2.41 -6.55 3.56
C ASP A 89 2.93 -5.94 2.24
N PRO A 90 3.65 -4.80 2.30
CA PRO A 90 4.03 -4.06 3.51
C PRO A 90 2.84 -3.27 4.09
N GLU A 91 2.74 -3.23 5.42
CA GLU A 91 1.84 -2.30 6.11
C GLU A 91 2.46 -0.89 6.14
N PRO A 92 1.74 0.16 5.70
CA PRO A 92 2.20 1.55 5.83
C PRO A 92 2.38 1.94 7.30
N LEU A 93 3.43 2.72 7.58
CA LEU A 93 3.68 3.22 8.93
C LEU A 93 2.70 4.33 9.29
N PHE A 94 2.52 4.57 10.60
CA PHE A 94 1.61 5.62 11.09
C PHE A 94 1.88 7.00 10.48
N ASP A 95 3.16 7.40 10.38
CA ASP A 95 3.54 8.69 9.80
C ASP A 95 3.19 8.79 8.31
N GLU A 96 3.01 7.66 7.62
CA GLU A 96 2.73 7.58 6.19
C GLU A 96 1.24 7.72 5.89
N LEU A 97 0.37 7.36 6.85
CA LEU A 97 -1.09 7.55 6.77
C LEU A 97 -1.52 9.02 6.74
N THR A 98 -0.63 9.93 7.13
CA THR A 98 -0.91 11.38 7.23
C THR A 98 -0.32 12.19 6.09
N GLN A 99 0.46 11.55 5.20
CA GLN A 99 1.19 12.24 4.13
C GLN A 99 0.68 11.77 2.77
N THR A 100 0.10 12.69 1.99
CA THR A 100 -0.52 12.41 0.69
C THR A 100 0.43 11.75 -0.32
N ARG A 101 1.75 11.96 -0.16
CA ARG A 101 2.78 11.41 -1.04
C ARG A 101 2.86 9.88 -1.07
N TRP A 102 2.29 9.20 -0.07
CA TRP A 102 2.23 7.73 -0.01
C TRP A 102 0.95 7.15 -0.61
N HIS A 103 -0.02 8.00 -0.98
CA HIS A 103 -1.36 7.58 -1.41
C HIS A 103 -2.00 6.56 -0.46
N VAL A 104 -1.90 6.81 0.85
CA VAL A 104 -2.61 6.05 1.88
C VAL A 104 -3.54 7.00 2.64
N LEU A 105 -4.77 6.56 2.85
CA LEU A 105 -5.79 7.25 3.63
C LEU A 105 -5.54 7.04 5.13
N GLY A 106 -6.11 7.91 5.97
CA GLY A 106 -5.97 7.80 7.44
C GLY A 106 -6.53 6.51 8.06
N ASN A 107 -7.34 5.74 7.31
CA ASN A 107 -7.84 4.43 7.72
C ASN A 107 -6.98 3.26 7.18
N GLY A 108 -5.82 3.53 6.58
CA GLY A 108 -4.91 2.53 6.02
C GLY A 108 -5.25 2.09 4.59
N ALA A 109 -6.39 2.48 4.02
CA ALA A 109 -6.73 2.12 2.65
C ALA A 109 -5.92 2.93 1.63
N LEU A 110 -5.64 2.34 0.47
CA LEU A 110 -4.94 3.00 -0.63
C LEU A 110 -5.86 4.05 -1.29
N CYS A 111 -5.28 5.22 -1.58
CA CYS A 111 -5.89 6.28 -2.38
C CYS A 111 -5.48 6.10 -3.85
N LEU A 112 -6.15 5.19 -4.57
CA LEU A 112 -5.78 4.77 -5.93
C LEU A 112 -6.42 5.62 -7.05
N PHE A 113 -7.33 6.49 -6.68
CA PHE A 113 -8.00 7.42 -7.60
C PHE A 113 -7.39 8.81 -7.49
N GLN A 114 -7.35 9.53 -8.59
CA GLN A 114 -6.97 10.95 -8.57
C GLN A 114 -8.13 11.78 -8.02
N THR A 115 -9.37 11.37 -8.31
CA THR A 115 -10.59 11.97 -7.79
C THR A 115 -11.62 10.90 -7.40
N GLN A 116 -12.50 11.20 -6.44
CA GLN A 116 -13.61 10.29 -6.10
C GLN A 116 -14.58 10.04 -7.27
N ALA A 117 -14.55 10.88 -8.31
CA ALA A 117 -15.38 10.73 -9.51
C ALA A 117 -14.79 9.75 -10.53
N ASP A 118 -13.59 9.19 -10.28
CA ASP A 118 -12.93 8.27 -11.20
C ASP A 118 -13.54 6.85 -11.17
N TRP A 119 -14.41 6.56 -10.20
CA TRP A 119 -15.12 5.28 -10.11
C TRP A 119 -16.42 5.30 -10.91
N ASP A 120 -16.53 4.41 -11.88
CA ASP A 120 -17.78 4.03 -12.54
C ASP A 120 -18.27 2.70 -11.93
N PRO A 121 -19.53 2.58 -11.48
CA PRO A 121 -20.11 1.31 -11.05
C PRO A 121 -20.01 0.17 -12.08
N ALA A 122 -19.73 0.47 -13.36
CA ALA A 122 -19.44 -0.48 -14.42
C ALA A 122 -17.95 -0.86 -14.55
N SER A 123 -17.02 -0.14 -13.93
CA SER A 123 -15.57 -0.42 -13.92
C SER A 123 -15.27 -1.80 -13.33
N SER A 124 -14.15 -2.40 -13.75
CA SER A 124 -13.64 -3.64 -13.16
C SER A 124 -12.87 -3.37 -11.88
N VAL A 125 -12.96 -4.27 -10.91
CA VAL A 125 -12.13 -4.22 -9.70
C VAL A 125 -10.69 -4.70 -9.98
N VAL A 126 -10.48 -5.46 -11.06
CA VAL A 126 -9.15 -5.89 -11.51
C VAL A 126 -8.26 -4.69 -11.80
N ASP A 127 -8.81 -3.61 -12.36
CA ASP A 127 -8.07 -2.37 -12.60
C ASP A 127 -7.55 -1.75 -11.30
N LEU A 128 -8.34 -1.82 -10.20
CA LEU A 128 -7.92 -1.34 -8.88
C LEU A 128 -6.83 -2.22 -8.28
N LEU A 129 -6.94 -3.54 -8.43
CA LEU A 129 -5.92 -4.48 -7.98
C LEU A 129 -4.60 -4.28 -8.76
N GLY A 130 -4.66 -4.06 -10.08
CA GLY A 130 -3.49 -3.70 -10.87
C GLY A 130 -2.82 -2.40 -10.39
N ARG A 131 -3.61 -1.37 -10.07
CA ARG A 131 -3.10 -0.13 -9.46
C ARG A 131 -2.48 -0.37 -8.08
N ALA A 132 -3.06 -1.24 -7.25
CA ALA A 132 -2.50 -1.61 -5.96
C ALA A 132 -1.15 -2.34 -6.09
N ALA A 133 -1.00 -3.24 -7.07
CA ALA A 133 0.31 -3.82 -7.38
C ALA A 133 1.33 -2.76 -7.81
N GLY A 134 0.92 -1.77 -8.61
CA GLY A 134 1.75 -0.63 -8.95
C GLY A 134 2.19 0.20 -7.74
N TRP A 135 1.25 0.45 -6.82
CA TRP A 135 1.52 1.12 -5.54
C TRP A 135 2.63 0.40 -4.76
N ARG A 136 2.64 -0.93 -4.72
CA ARG A 136 3.69 -1.70 -4.02
C ARG A 136 5.09 -1.46 -4.58
N VAL A 137 5.21 -1.30 -5.91
CA VAL A 137 6.47 -0.99 -6.57
C VAL A 137 6.93 0.42 -6.18
N GLU A 138 6.04 1.40 -6.32
CA GLU A 138 6.36 2.79 -6.00
C GLU A 138 6.65 2.99 -4.50
N TYR A 139 5.95 2.28 -3.62
CA TYR A 139 6.22 2.27 -2.19
C TYR A 139 7.67 1.84 -1.91
N ALA A 140 8.17 0.82 -2.62
CA ALA A 140 9.57 0.40 -2.51
C ALA A 140 10.56 1.47 -3.02
N LEU A 141 10.22 2.17 -4.12
CA LEU A 141 11.04 3.27 -4.64
C LEU A 141 11.12 4.46 -3.68
N LEU A 142 10.02 4.77 -2.99
CA LEU A 142 10.03 5.80 -1.95
C LEU A 142 10.87 5.37 -0.75
N LYS A 143 10.74 4.11 -0.30
CA LYS A 143 11.53 3.57 0.82
C LYS A 143 13.02 3.49 0.53
N SER A 144 13.43 3.31 -0.73
CA SER A 144 14.84 3.35 -1.14
C SER A 144 15.39 4.77 -1.32
N GLY A 145 14.53 5.79 -1.26
CA GLY A 145 14.90 7.19 -1.39
C GLY A 145 15.34 7.58 -2.81
N VAL A 146 15.07 6.77 -3.84
CA VAL A 146 15.27 7.19 -5.25
C VAL A 146 14.18 8.15 -5.71
N ARG A 147 13.05 8.17 -4.98
CA ARG A 147 11.90 9.03 -5.25
C ARG A 147 11.29 9.54 -3.95
N THR A 148 10.69 10.73 -3.99
CA THR A 148 10.14 11.40 -2.79
C THR A 148 8.62 11.27 -2.67
N ASP A 149 7.92 11.09 -3.80
CA ASP A 149 6.47 11.14 -3.91
C ASP A 149 5.98 10.14 -4.94
N MET A 150 4.87 9.45 -4.70
CA MET A 150 4.29 8.54 -5.68
C MET A 150 3.74 9.28 -6.92
N THR A 151 3.57 8.56 -8.03
CA THR A 151 2.96 9.09 -9.25
C THR A 151 1.43 9.11 -9.15
N LEU A 152 0.81 10.06 -9.85
CA LEU A 152 -0.65 10.14 -9.98
C LEU A 152 -1.23 9.10 -10.96
N ALA A 153 -0.44 8.69 -11.97
CA ALA A 153 -0.88 7.79 -13.02
C ALA A 153 -0.56 6.30 -12.75
N GLY A 154 0.32 6.03 -11.78
CA GLY A 154 0.83 4.70 -11.47
C GLY A 154 1.86 4.20 -12.50
N ILE A 155 2.74 3.31 -12.07
CA ILE A 155 3.71 2.60 -12.93
C ILE A 155 3.09 1.69 -14.02
N ALA A 156 1.78 1.48 -13.98
CA ALA A 156 1.08 0.53 -14.85
C ALA A 156 1.24 0.83 -16.34
N HIS A 157 1.32 2.11 -16.72
CA HIS A 157 1.35 2.55 -18.12
C HIS A 157 2.55 3.45 -18.46
N ASP A 158 3.46 3.68 -17.52
CA ASP A 158 4.61 4.56 -17.66
C ASP A 158 5.90 3.78 -17.39
N ASP A 159 6.75 3.63 -18.42
CA ASP A 159 8.04 2.94 -18.35
C ASP A 159 9.18 3.84 -17.86
N SER A 160 8.93 5.13 -17.66
CA SER A 160 9.95 6.08 -17.17
C SER A 160 10.48 5.75 -15.77
N LEU A 161 9.77 4.92 -15.01
CA LEU A 161 10.17 4.45 -13.69
C LEU A 161 11.07 3.20 -13.72
N ASP A 162 11.24 2.55 -14.87
CA ASP A 162 11.98 1.28 -14.95
C ASP A 162 13.46 1.46 -14.57
N GLY A 163 14.10 2.56 -15.00
CA GLY A 163 15.47 2.88 -14.59
C GLY A 163 15.61 3.16 -13.08
N LEU A 164 14.57 3.67 -12.43
CA LEU A 164 14.57 3.90 -10.98
C LEU A 164 14.48 2.59 -10.20
N ILE A 165 13.85 1.55 -10.76
CA ILE A 165 13.83 0.21 -10.15
C ILE A 165 15.23 -0.38 -10.11
N GLU A 166 16.00 -0.24 -11.19
CA GLU A 166 17.39 -0.69 -11.24
C GLU A 166 18.26 0.06 -10.23
N GLU A 167 18.16 1.40 -10.20
CA GLU A 167 18.88 2.23 -9.24
C GLU A 167 18.55 1.87 -7.78
N ALA A 168 17.26 1.67 -7.47
CA ALA A 168 16.82 1.33 -6.12
C ALA A 168 17.35 -0.05 -5.68
N ALA A 169 17.33 -1.04 -6.56
CA ALA A 169 17.86 -2.37 -6.27
C ALA A 169 19.38 -2.33 -6.00
N ASP A 170 20.12 -1.52 -6.76
CA ASP A 170 21.56 -1.32 -6.55
C ASP A 170 21.87 -0.68 -5.19
N ARG A 171 21.10 0.34 -4.79
CA ARG A 171 21.23 0.96 -3.47
C ARG A 171 20.95 -0.03 -2.33
N LEU A 172 19.91 -0.84 -2.45
CA LEU A 172 19.58 -1.87 -1.47
C LEU A 172 20.71 -2.92 -1.36
N THR A 173 21.24 -3.36 -2.50
CA THR A 173 22.39 -4.29 -2.55
C THR A 173 23.62 -3.68 -1.85
N ALA A 174 23.94 -2.42 -2.16
CA ALA A 174 25.08 -1.72 -1.57
C ALA A 174 24.95 -1.53 -0.04
N ALA A 175 23.74 -1.22 0.43
CA ALA A 175 23.43 -1.08 1.86
C ALA A 175 23.57 -2.40 2.62
N GLN A 176 23.13 -3.52 2.02
CA GLN A 176 23.29 -4.86 2.61
C GLN A 176 24.75 -5.31 2.68
N ALA A 177 25.60 -4.87 1.74
CA ALA A 177 27.03 -5.18 1.72
C ALA A 177 27.84 -4.44 2.81
N HIS A 178 27.31 -3.33 3.37
CA HIS A 178 27.99 -2.52 4.40
C HIS A 178 27.11 -2.35 5.66
N PRO A 179 26.85 -3.43 6.42
CA PRO A 179 25.93 -3.39 7.57
C PRO A 179 26.46 -2.64 8.82
N GLY A 180 27.57 -1.88 8.74
CA GLY A 180 28.37 -1.58 9.93
C GLY A 180 29.05 -0.22 10.01
N ASP A 181 28.38 0.89 9.69
CA ASP A 181 28.92 2.23 10.01
C ASP A 181 27.85 3.22 10.48
N GLY A 182 27.12 2.86 11.55
CA GLY A 182 26.06 3.70 12.10
C GLY A 182 25.88 3.55 13.61
N GLY A 183 26.65 4.32 14.39
CA GLY A 183 26.11 4.99 15.57
C GLY A 183 26.50 4.51 16.97
N GLU A 184 27.79 4.27 17.25
CA GLU A 184 28.30 4.35 18.63
C GLU A 184 28.70 5.82 18.93
N GLU A 185 27.70 6.71 19.08
CA GLU A 185 27.94 7.99 19.76
C GLU A 185 28.08 7.72 21.26
N ALA A 186 29.33 7.44 21.64
CA ALA A 186 29.80 7.53 23.01
C ALA A 186 29.47 8.94 23.54
N SER A 187 28.37 9.04 24.27
CA SER A 187 28.08 10.14 25.19
C SER A 187 29.12 10.12 26.31
N GLU A 188 30.33 10.58 26.01
CA GLU A 188 31.37 10.90 26.98
C GLU A 188 30.95 12.18 27.72
N ARG A 189 29.99 12.05 28.65
CA ARG A 189 29.73 13.09 29.64
C ARG A 189 30.81 13.03 30.70
N THR A 190 31.91 13.70 30.42
CA THR A 190 32.93 14.09 31.39
C THR A 190 32.29 15.04 32.41
N GLY A 191 31.95 14.53 33.61
CA GLY A 191 32.13 15.33 34.84
C GLY A 191 33.62 15.32 35.20
N PRO A 192 34.16 16.25 36.02
CA PRO A 192 33.57 16.80 37.25
C PRO A 192 33.64 18.36 37.26
N SER A 193 33.27 19.17 38.25
CA SER A 193 33.33 19.10 39.72
C SER A 193 32.67 20.38 40.31
N PRO A 194 32.49 20.50 41.65
CA PRO A 194 31.64 21.49 42.31
C PRO A 194 32.40 22.76 42.75
N ALA A 195 31.70 23.87 42.94
CA ALA A 195 31.91 24.88 44.00
C ALA A 195 30.99 26.10 43.77
N GLY A 196 30.33 26.58 44.83
CA GLY A 196 29.65 27.87 44.81
C GLY A 196 28.43 27.96 45.71
N ALA A 197 28.66 27.86 47.02
CA ALA A 197 27.69 28.21 48.04
C ALA A 197 27.52 29.74 48.17
N GLU A 198 26.41 30.12 48.81
CA GLU A 198 26.14 31.36 49.57
C GLU A 198 25.54 32.61 48.88
N GLY A 199 24.54 33.16 49.58
CA GLY A 199 23.96 34.50 49.41
C GLY A 199 22.42 34.50 49.33
N ALA A 200 21.67 34.10 50.35
CA ALA A 200 21.19 34.95 51.47
C ALA A 200 20.45 36.24 51.08
N ALA A 201 19.14 36.26 51.42
CA ALA A 201 18.28 37.40 51.77
C ALA A 201 17.98 38.44 50.66
N ARG A 202 16.72 38.67 50.27
CA ARG A 202 15.65 39.36 51.03
C ARG A 202 14.34 39.29 50.24
#